data_AF-A0A7V9L6N8-F1
#
_entry.id   AF-A0A7V9L6N8-F1
#
_cell.length_a   1.000
_cell.length_b   1.000
_cell.length_c   1.000
_cell.angle_alpha   90.00
_cell.angle_beta   90.00
_cell.angle_gamma   90.00
#
_symmetry.space_group_name_H-M   'P 1'
#
loop_
_entity.id
_entity.type
_entity.pdbx_description
1 polymer ?
#
loop_
_entity_poly.entity_id
_entity_poly.type
_entity_poly.pdbx_seq_one_letter_code
_entity_poly.pdbx_strand_id
1 'polypeptide(L)'
;MKRMLLGVAVATFAMRAEAAPREFTGETRAVYAVAACGEAPPPSYDKRVVAAHCAELARAVAQWKKNWFAKASPWLGKLLEKGYPKTVVYPFGGGDVVTMLSVYPDATEYTSLSLEGIGDPRPMAKLERAKLDGGLAKLRKMLAANLNWAWNTTVQLSIDSSESGAGIPGILTIALVALDAHGYEPIEARYFELGADGALKYLSDEMVDAWDKQPKPTVKRKQTHAVQQGLFNNIEIVFRKKGDATAPKKTFRHIAADLSDAGLAANGGAIAYLNKRSELAAMTKAASYLLWKPEFDKLRTLLLAKMKVMVSDDTGIPPRYAKPAGFTQTMYGTYTGAFFKWARGEVEKEMIDAWKTPAETSLPFRFGYYDNRRTPHLMITRK
;
A
#
# COMPACT_ATOMS: atom_id res chain seq x y z
N MET A 1 21.73 22.51 69.54
CA MET A 1 21.51 22.74 68.09
C MET A 1 21.95 21.50 67.32
N LYS A 2 21.00 20.63 66.92
CA LYS A 2 21.27 19.46 66.07
C LYS A 2 21.03 19.87 64.61
N ARG A 3 22.09 19.89 63.79
CA ARG A 3 21.99 20.04 62.32
C ARG A 3 21.60 18.69 61.72
N MET A 4 20.47 18.66 61.04
CA MET A 4 19.97 17.52 60.27
C MET A 4 20.41 17.74 58.82
N LEU A 5 21.33 16.91 58.32
CA LEU A 5 21.74 16.89 56.91
C LEU A 5 20.71 16.08 56.11
N LEU A 6 20.00 16.75 55.20
CA LEU A 6 19.19 16.12 54.17
C LEU A 6 20.12 15.65 53.03
N GLY A 7 20.24 14.35 52.83
CA GLY A 7 20.90 13.78 51.65
C GLY A 7 19.93 13.75 50.47
N VAL A 8 20.22 14.50 49.41
CA VAL A 8 19.49 14.42 48.14
C VAL A 8 20.02 13.22 47.36
N ALA A 9 19.21 12.19 47.18
CA ALA A 9 19.51 11.07 46.30
C ALA A 9 19.21 11.48 44.85
N VAL A 10 20.26 11.64 44.05
CA VAL A 10 20.15 11.85 42.59
C VAL A 10 19.99 10.49 41.93
N ALA A 11 18.78 10.18 41.47
CA ALA A 11 18.53 8.99 40.66
C ALA A 11 19.03 9.24 39.23
N THR A 12 20.17 8.65 38.87
CA THR A 12 20.65 8.60 37.48
C THR A 12 19.79 7.62 36.69
N PHE A 13 18.87 8.14 35.87
CA PHE A 13 18.23 7.36 34.81
C PHE A 13 19.26 7.11 33.70
N ALA A 14 19.81 5.90 33.64
CA ALA A 14 20.56 5.46 32.48
C ALA A 14 19.58 5.26 31.31
N MET A 15 19.58 6.18 30.34
CA MET A 15 18.92 5.93 29.05
C MET A 15 19.64 4.76 28.38
N ARG A 16 18.97 3.61 28.28
CA ARG A 16 19.42 2.53 27.39
C ARG A 16 19.41 3.09 25.97
N ALA A 17 20.55 2.99 25.28
CA ALA A 17 20.61 3.25 23.84
C ALA A 17 19.63 2.31 23.13
N GLU A 18 18.85 2.85 22.20
CA GLU A 18 17.92 2.07 21.39
C GLU A 18 18.73 1.11 20.50
N ALA A 19 18.31 -0.16 20.45
CA ALA A 19 19.00 -1.18 19.66
C ALA A 19 19.00 -0.80 18.17
N ALA A 20 20.08 -1.12 17.46
CA ALA A 20 20.20 -0.80 16.04
C ALA A 20 19.08 -1.48 15.21
N PRO A 21 18.51 -0.79 14.21
CA PRO A 21 17.57 -1.40 13.27
C PRO A 21 18.21 -2.60 12.54
N ARG A 22 17.47 -3.70 12.44
CA ARG A 22 17.83 -4.85 11.61
C ARG A 22 17.53 -4.54 10.15
N GLU A 23 18.50 -4.79 9.29
CA GLU A 23 18.35 -4.73 7.84
C GLU A 23 17.78 -6.04 7.31
N PHE A 24 16.72 -5.95 6.50
CA PHE A 24 16.07 -7.08 5.81
C PHE A 24 16.33 -7.06 4.30
N THR A 25 17.25 -6.21 3.85
CA THR A 25 17.56 -5.99 2.44
C THR A 25 17.90 -7.28 1.72
N GLY A 26 18.66 -8.19 2.35
CA GLY A 26 19.00 -9.49 1.76
C GLY A 26 17.78 -10.37 1.52
N GLU A 27 16.91 -10.52 2.52
CA GLU A 27 15.68 -11.31 2.44
C GLU A 27 14.67 -10.70 1.45
N THR A 28 14.52 -9.37 1.45
CA THR A 28 13.69 -8.65 0.48
C THR A 28 14.22 -8.80 -0.95
N ARG A 29 15.55 -8.78 -1.17
CA ARG A 29 16.14 -9.05 -2.48
C ARG A 29 15.94 -10.49 -2.93
N ALA A 30 15.92 -11.47 -2.02
CA ALA A 30 15.57 -12.84 -2.39
C ALA A 30 14.13 -12.94 -2.94
N VAL A 31 13.17 -12.22 -2.34
CA VAL A 31 11.81 -12.09 -2.89
C VAL A 31 11.86 -11.40 -4.26
N TYR A 32 12.60 -10.30 -4.38
CA TYR A 32 12.75 -9.52 -5.62
C TYR A 32 13.30 -10.37 -6.78
N ALA A 33 14.32 -11.18 -6.52
CA ALA A 33 14.96 -12.04 -7.51
C ALA A 33 14.08 -13.21 -7.94
N VAL A 34 13.45 -13.90 -6.99
CA VAL A 34 12.78 -15.19 -7.23
C VAL A 34 11.31 -15.04 -7.59
N ALA A 35 10.61 -14.12 -6.93
CA ALA A 35 9.15 -13.99 -7.00
C ALA A 35 8.71 -12.73 -7.76
N ALA A 36 9.49 -11.65 -7.69
CA ALA A 36 9.24 -10.45 -8.50
C ALA A 36 10.00 -10.43 -9.84
N CYS A 37 10.93 -11.37 -10.04
CA CYS A 37 11.74 -11.51 -11.26
C CYS A 37 12.56 -10.27 -11.62
N GLY A 38 12.93 -9.46 -10.64
CA GLY A 38 13.68 -8.23 -10.85
C GLY A 38 15.18 -8.46 -11.05
N GLU A 39 15.71 -9.61 -10.66
CA GLU A 39 17.12 -9.94 -10.86
C GLU A 39 17.33 -11.46 -10.94
N ALA A 40 18.57 -11.88 -11.20
CA ALA A 40 18.89 -13.30 -11.29
C ALA A 40 18.65 -13.99 -9.92
N PRO A 41 17.97 -15.16 -9.88
CA PRO A 41 17.75 -15.86 -8.63
C PRO A 41 19.06 -16.39 -8.05
N PRO A 42 19.21 -16.45 -6.72
CA PRO A 42 20.35 -17.09 -6.06
C PRO A 42 20.54 -18.54 -6.53
N PRO A 43 21.78 -19.08 -6.50
CA PRO A 43 22.07 -20.44 -6.98
C PRO A 43 21.30 -21.57 -6.26
N SER A 44 20.80 -21.31 -5.05
CA SER A 44 20.00 -22.25 -4.26
C SER A 44 18.62 -22.54 -4.85
N TYR A 45 18.11 -21.70 -5.75
CA TYR A 45 16.80 -21.89 -6.39
C TYR A 45 16.91 -22.62 -7.73
N ASP A 46 15.87 -23.39 -8.06
CA ASP A 46 15.75 -24.02 -9.36
C ASP A 46 15.54 -22.97 -10.46
N LYS A 47 16.62 -22.70 -11.22
CA LYS A 47 16.64 -21.74 -12.32
C LYS A 47 15.55 -22.01 -13.36
N ARG A 48 15.16 -23.27 -13.62
CA ARG A 48 14.13 -23.60 -14.62
C ARG A 48 12.75 -23.18 -14.12
N VAL A 49 12.43 -23.49 -12.87
CA VAL A 49 11.17 -23.09 -12.23
C VAL A 49 11.05 -21.57 -12.18
N VAL A 50 12.11 -20.87 -11.74
CA VAL A 50 12.11 -19.41 -11.69
C VAL A 50 12.01 -18.81 -13.09
N ALA A 51 12.77 -19.31 -14.08
CA ALA A 51 12.70 -18.81 -15.46
C ALA A 51 11.30 -18.97 -16.08
N ALA A 52 10.64 -20.11 -15.85
CA ALA A 52 9.27 -20.34 -16.32
C ALA A 52 8.29 -19.35 -15.68
N HIS A 53 8.39 -19.15 -14.36
CA HIS A 53 7.60 -18.15 -13.63
C HIS A 53 7.84 -16.74 -14.18
N CYS A 54 9.09 -16.34 -14.37
CA CYS A 54 9.44 -15.01 -14.85
C CYS A 54 8.99 -14.75 -16.28
N ALA A 55 8.98 -15.77 -17.14
CA ALA A 55 8.42 -15.64 -18.49
C ALA A 55 6.91 -15.37 -18.47
N GLU A 56 6.16 -16.02 -17.57
CA GLU A 56 4.72 -15.74 -17.37
C GLU A 56 4.48 -14.34 -16.82
N LEU A 57 5.25 -13.94 -15.79
CA LEU A 57 5.13 -12.63 -15.19
C LEU A 57 5.47 -11.51 -16.18
N ALA A 58 6.53 -11.67 -16.98
CA ALA A 58 6.92 -10.71 -18.00
C ALA A 58 5.80 -10.47 -19.03
N ARG A 59 5.08 -11.54 -19.44
CA ARG A 59 3.90 -11.39 -20.32
C ARG A 59 2.78 -10.60 -19.64
N ALA A 60 2.49 -10.87 -18.37
CA ALA A 60 1.48 -10.14 -17.62
C ALA A 60 1.84 -8.65 -17.47
N VAL A 61 3.10 -8.33 -17.13
CA VAL A 61 3.60 -6.95 -17.04
C VAL A 61 3.56 -6.25 -18.40
N ALA A 62 3.95 -6.92 -19.48
CA ALA A 62 3.86 -6.36 -20.83
C ALA A 62 2.41 -6.04 -21.23
N GLN A 63 1.46 -6.93 -20.88
CA GLN A 63 0.05 -6.71 -21.13
C GLN A 63 -0.50 -5.53 -20.32
N TRP A 64 -0.15 -5.43 -19.04
CA TRP A 64 -0.49 -4.27 -18.21
C TRP A 64 0.09 -2.97 -18.79
N LYS A 65 1.37 -2.98 -19.20
CA LYS A 65 2.03 -1.83 -19.83
C LYS A 65 1.25 -1.35 -21.06
N LYS A 66 0.91 -2.27 -21.96
CA LYS A 66 0.18 -2.00 -23.20
C LYS A 66 -1.26 -1.53 -22.95
N ASN A 67 -1.99 -2.23 -22.08
CA ASN A 67 -3.43 -2.04 -21.95
C ASN A 67 -3.81 -0.89 -21.02
N TRP A 68 -2.98 -0.63 -20.01
CA TRP A 68 -3.28 0.33 -18.96
C TRP A 68 -2.21 1.42 -18.86
N PHE A 69 -0.95 1.09 -18.58
CA PHE A 69 0.09 2.09 -18.28
C PHE A 69 0.27 3.11 -19.41
N ALA A 70 0.42 2.64 -20.65
CA ALA A 70 0.63 3.48 -21.84
C ALA A 70 -0.54 4.43 -22.14
N LYS A 71 -1.72 4.18 -21.55
CA LYS A 71 -2.91 5.04 -21.71
C LYS A 71 -3.11 5.91 -20.47
N ALA A 72 -3.08 5.30 -19.29
CA ALA A 72 -3.39 5.94 -18.01
C ALA A 72 -2.30 6.91 -17.57
N SER A 73 -1.03 6.51 -17.60
CA SER A 73 0.06 7.34 -17.09
C SER A 73 0.18 8.69 -17.82
N PRO A 74 0.24 8.77 -19.17
CA PRO A 74 0.30 10.08 -19.84
C PRO A 74 -0.98 10.90 -19.68
N TRP A 75 -2.15 10.27 -19.61
CA TRP A 75 -3.41 10.97 -19.41
C TRP A 75 -3.50 11.59 -18.01
N LEU A 76 -3.13 10.83 -16.97
CA LEU A 76 -3.05 11.31 -15.59
C LEU A 76 -1.96 12.37 -15.41
N GLY A 77 -0.81 12.21 -16.09
CA GLY A 77 0.28 13.18 -16.07
C GLY A 77 -0.17 14.58 -16.50
N LYS A 78 -1.01 14.67 -17.54
CA LYS A 78 -1.62 15.94 -17.97
C LYS A 78 -2.51 16.56 -16.89
N LEU A 79 -3.33 15.76 -16.22
CA LEU A 79 -4.19 16.26 -15.13
C LEU A 79 -3.43 16.71 -13.89
N LEU A 80 -2.20 16.22 -13.73
CA LEU A 80 -1.33 16.49 -12.60
C LEU A 80 -0.17 17.43 -12.94
N GLU A 81 -0.17 18.05 -14.12
CA GLU A 81 0.90 18.92 -14.62
C GLU A 81 1.16 20.14 -13.73
N LYS A 82 0.13 20.62 -13.02
CA LYS A 82 0.22 21.71 -12.03
C LYS A 82 1.00 21.30 -10.77
N GLY A 83 1.54 20.09 -10.73
CA GLY A 83 2.23 19.51 -9.61
C GLY A 83 1.29 18.95 -8.55
N TYR A 84 1.92 18.26 -7.61
CA TYR A 84 1.33 17.63 -6.44
C TYR A 84 2.39 17.48 -5.34
N PRO A 85 1.99 17.41 -4.06
CA PRO A 85 2.93 17.16 -2.96
C PRO A 85 3.78 15.91 -3.19
N LYS A 86 5.05 15.96 -2.78
CA LYS A 86 6.01 14.85 -2.97
C LYS A 86 5.77 13.65 -2.05
N THR A 87 4.87 13.79 -1.08
CA THR A 87 4.39 12.73 -0.21
C THR A 87 3.01 12.26 -0.66
N VAL A 88 2.92 10.99 -1.03
CA VAL A 88 1.70 10.33 -1.50
C VAL A 88 1.17 9.37 -0.45
N VAL A 89 -0.14 9.42 -0.20
CA VAL A 89 -0.84 8.46 0.66
C VAL A 89 -1.92 7.73 -0.12
N TYR A 90 -1.98 6.41 0.05
CA TYR A 90 -2.97 5.55 -0.58
C TYR A 90 -3.68 4.70 0.49
N PRO A 91 -4.67 5.28 1.18
CA PRO A 91 -5.54 4.54 2.08
C PRO A 91 -6.25 3.42 1.33
N PHE A 92 -6.35 2.26 1.97
CA PHE A 92 -6.97 1.05 1.42
C PHE A 92 -6.23 0.45 0.20
N GLY A 93 -5.03 0.93 -0.13
CA GLY A 93 -4.30 0.52 -1.33
C GLY A 93 -3.56 -0.81 -1.20
N GLY A 94 -3.23 -1.23 0.03
CA GLY A 94 -2.46 -2.44 0.29
C GLY A 94 -1.17 -2.49 -0.53
N GLY A 95 -1.00 -3.56 -1.32
CA GLY A 95 0.16 -3.76 -2.19
C GLY A 95 0.09 -3.09 -3.57
N ASP A 96 -0.93 -2.29 -3.89
CA ASP A 96 -1.11 -1.64 -5.21
C ASP A 96 -0.14 -0.47 -5.47
N VAL A 97 1.16 -0.76 -5.35
CA VAL A 97 2.24 0.19 -5.62
C VAL A 97 2.32 0.49 -7.12
N VAL A 98 1.90 -0.45 -7.97
CA VAL A 98 1.95 -0.30 -9.44
C VAL A 98 1.08 0.88 -9.89
N THR A 99 -0.13 1.01 -9.37
CA THR A 99 -0.98 2.17 -9.69
C THR A 99 -0.43 3.44 -9.06
N MET A 100 0.03 3.37 -7.81
CA MET A 100 0.55 4.54 -7.10
C MET A 100 1.75 5.21 -7.81
N LEU A 101 2.70 4.40 -8.29
CA LEU A 101 3.84 4.89 -9.07
C LEU A 101 3.44 5.39 -10.47
N SER A 102 2.36 4.88 -11.03
CA SER A 102 1.85 5.34 -12.33
C SER A 102 1.10 6.66 -12.25
N VAL A 103 0.38 6.90 -11.15
CA VAL A 103 -0.39 8.12 -10.90
C VAL A 103 0.55 9.25 -10.47
N TYR A 104 1.49 8.97 -9.56
CA TYR A 104 2.37 9.97 -8.96
C TYR A 104 3.85 9.64 -9.18
N PRO A 105 4.34 9.62 -10.45
CA PRO A 105 5.69 9.17 -10.77
C PRO A 105 6.81 10.03 -10.18
N ASP A 106 6.54 11.30 -9.85
CA ASP A 106 7.55 12.28 -9.39
C ASP A 106 7.56 12.49 -7.87
N ALA A 107 6.75 11.74 -7.13
CA ALA A 107 6.80 11.74 -5.68
C ALA A 107 8.08 11.04 -5.17
N THR A 108 8.50 11.40 -3.96
CA THR A 108 9.70 10.87 -3.30
C THR A 108 9.35 9.98 -2.12
N GLU A 109 8.16 10.16 -1.55
CA GLU A 109 7.64 9.36 -0.44
C GLU A 109 6.26 8.83 -0.76
N TYR A 110 6.08 7.53 -0.59
CA TYR A 110 4.84 6.83 -0.84
C TYR A 110 4.44 6.05 0.40
N THR A 111 3.19 6.18 0.85
CA THR A 111 2.64 5.38 1.94
C THR A 111 1.35 4.71 1.49
N SER A 112 1.29 3.38 1.48
CA SER A 112 0.03 2.65 1.40
C SER A 112 -0.43 2.20 2.78
N LEU A 113 -1.75 2.19 3.00
CA LEU A 113 -2.34 1.71 4.25
C LEU A 113 -3.42 0.69 3.96
N SER A 114 -3.45 -0.43 4.68
CA SER A 114 -4.56 -1.39 4.60
C SER A 114 -4.62 -2.29 5.84
N LEU A 115 -5.59 -3.20 5.94
CA LEU A 115 -5.70 -4.11 7.09
C LEU A 115 -4.62 -5.19 7.09
N GLU A 116 -4.14 -5.55 5.90
CA GLU A 116 -3.20 -6.63 5.69
C GLU A 116 -1.78 -6.22 6.08
N GLY A 117 -1.02 -7.15 6.66
CA GLY A 117 0.43 -6.98 6.81
C GLY A 117 1.17 -7.29 5.50
N ILE A 118 2.33 -6.64 5.29
CA ILE A 118 3.13 -6.86 4.07
C ILE A 118 3.71 -8.28 3.96
N GLY A 119 4.00 -8.92 5.11
CA GLY A 119 4.48 -10.31 5.21
C GLY A 119 5.98 -10.43 5.55
N ASP A 120 6.35 -11.57 6.16
CA ASP A 120 7.73 -11.93 6.54
C ASP A 120 8.52 -12.43 5.32
N PRO A 121 9.68 -11.81 4.96
CA PRO A 121 10.46 -12.21 3.80
C PRO A 121 11.45 -13.34 4.11
N ARG A 122 11.74 -13.60 5.38
CA ARG A 122 12.78 -14.54 5.82
C ARG A 122 12.55 -15.99 5.38
N PRO A 123 11.31 -16.51 5.29
CA PRO A 123 11.10 -17.87 4.79
C PRO A 123 11.65 -18.10 3.37
N MET A 124 11.79 -17.05 2.56
CA MET A 124 12.39 -17.18 1.22
C MET A 124 13.79 -17.78 1.30
N ALA A 125 14.62 -17.37 2.26
CA ALA A 125 16.01 -17.83 2.38
C ALA A 125 16.16 -19.35 2.55
N LYS A 126 15.11 -20.03 3.00
CA LYS A 126 15.09 -21.49 3.27
C LYS A 126 13.99 -22.21 2.48
N LEU A 127 13.49 -21.60 1.40
CA LEU A 127 12.35 -22.14 0.67
C LEU A 127 12.74 -23.37 -0.16
N GLU A 128 12.24 -24.54 0.26
CA GLU A 128 12.43 -25.81 -0.45
C GLU A 128 11.88 -25.78 -1.89
N ARG A 129 12.63 -26.40 -2.82
CA ARG A 129 12.29 -26.47 -4.25
C ARG A 129 10.87 -26.99 -4.51
N ALA A 130 10.45 -28.04 -3.80
CA ALA A 130 9.13 -28.66 -4.00
C ALA A 130 7.96 -27.74 -3.63
N LYS A 131 8.19 -26.73 -2.77
CA LYS A 131 7.18 -25.74 -2.37
C LYS A 131 7.20 -24.50 -3.26
N LEU A 132 8.30 -24.26 -3.97
CA LEU A 132 8.49 -23.07 -4.79
C LEU A 132 7.51 -23.02 -5.97
N ASP A 133 7.41 -24.08 -6.78
CA ASP A 133 6.56 -24.05 -7.98
C ASP A 133 5.08 -23.81 -7.66
N GLY A 134 4.54 -24.54 -6.68
CA GLY A 134 3.18 -24.35 -6.19
C GLY A 134 2.93 -22.96 -5.58
N GLY A 135 3.89 -22.43 -4.82
CA GLY A 135 3.84 -21.07 -4.29
C GLY A 135 3.83 -20.01 -5.38
N LEU A 136 4.73 -20.14 -6.37
CA LEU A 136 4.81 -19.24 -7.51
C LEU A 136 3.55 -19.33 -8.40
N ALA A 137 2.92 -20.50 -8.53
CA ALA A 137 1.67 -20.66 -9.28
C ALA A 137 0.51 -19.92 -8.61
N LYS A 138 0.40 -19.98 -7.27
CA LYS A 138 -0.58 -19.20 -6.52
C LYS A 138 -0.32 -17.70 -6.64
N LEU A 139 0.95 -17.29 -6.50
CA LEU A 139 1.41 -15.93 -6.70
C LEU A 139 1.00 -15.37 -8.09
N ARG A 140 1.14 -16.16 -9.16
CA ARG A 140 0.73 -15.73 -10.50
C ARG A 140 -0.77 -15.45 -10.60
N LYS A 141 -1.62 -16.26 -9.95
CA LYS A 141 -3.07 -16.01 -9.89
C LYS A 141 -3.39 -14.68 -9.19
N MET A 142 -2.71 -14.41 -8.07
CA MET A 142 -2.80 -13.12 -7.36
C MET A 142 -2.36 -11.95 -8.25
N LEU A 143 -1.15 -12.03 -8.83
CA LEU A 143 -0.59 -10.96 -9.67
C LEU A 143 -1.45 -10.70 -10.91
N ALA A 144 -2.07 -11.72 -11.49
CA ALA A 144 -2.98 -11.55 -12.62
C ALA A 144 -4.20 -10.68 -12.26
N ALA A 145 -4.75 -10.81 -11.04
CA ALA A 145 -5.83 -9.94 -10.58
C ALA A 145 -5.35 -8.49 -10.47
N ASN A 146 -4.20 -8.25 -9.83
CA ASN A 146 -3.64 -6.92 -9.67
C ASN A 146 -3.30 -6.24 -11.02
N LEU A 147 -2.62 -6.96 -11.91
CA LEU A 147 -2.14 -6.43 -13.20
C LEU A 147 -3.23 -6.33 -14.28
N ASN A 148 -4.18 -7.27 -14.35
CA ASN A 148 -5.21 -7.25 -15.39
C ASN A 148 -6.48 -6.48 -14.97
N TRP A 149 -6.86 -6.53 -13.70
CA TRP A 149 -8.16 -6.01 -13.29
C TRP A 149 -8.09 -4.61 -12.69
N ALA A 150 -6.91 -4.12 -12.30
CA ALA A 150 -6.71 -2.78 -11.74
C ALA A 150 -7.59 -2.51 -10.51
N TRP A 151 -7.80 -3.51 -9.64
CA TRP A 151 -8.29 -3.38 -8.26
C TRP A 151 -7.83 -4.59 -7.43
N ASN A 152 -7.56 -4.36 -6.14
CA ASN A 152 -7.32 -5.39 -5.13
C ASN A 152 -8.47 -5.30 -4.11
N THR A 153 -9.11 -6.40 -3.73
CA THR A 153 -10.06 -6.38 -2.59
C THR A 153 -9.36 -6.82 -1.32
N THR A 154 -9.88 -6.39 -0.17
CA THR A 154 -9.52 -6.95 1.14
C THR A 154 -9.67 -8.47 1.18
N VAL A 155 -10.64 -9.05 0.45
CA VAL A 155 -10.77 -10.51 0.35
C VAL A 155 -9.59 -11.11 -0.42
N GLN A 156 -9.19 -10.50 -1.54
CA GLN A 156 -8.04 -10.94 -2.31
C GLN A 156 -6.74 -10.77 -1.51
N LEU A 157 -6.49 -9.60 -0.92
CA LEU A 157 -5.29 -9.35 -0.12
C LEU A 157 -5.26 -10.18 1.18
N SER A 158 -6.43 -10.50 1.78
CA SER A 158 -6.56 -11.41 2.92
C SER A 158 -6.28 -12.86 2.54
N ILE A 159 -6.72 -13.29 1.35
CA ILE A 159 -6.32 -14.58 0.76
C ILE A 159 -4.82 -14.56 0.46
N ASP A 160 -4.28 -13.46 -0.05
CA ASP A 160 -2.87 -13.35 -0.45
C ASP A 160 -1.90 -13.27 0.73
N SER A 161 -2.33 -12.70 1.86
CA SER A 161 -1.56 -12.62 3.11
C SER A 161 -1.61 -13.91 3.93
N SER A 162 -2.64 -14.76 3.73
CA SER A 162 -2.82 -16.02 4.46
C SER A 162 -2.63 -17.29 3.63
N GLU A 163 -2.74 -17.24 2.30
CA GLU A 163 -2.74 -18.40 1.39
C GLU A 163 -1.61 -18.42 0.36
N SER A 164 -0.70 -17.43 0.35
CA SER A 164 0.50 -17.46 -0.52
C SER A 164 1.30 -18.76 -0.36
N GLY A 165 1.12 -19.44 0.78
CA GLY A 165 1.13 -20.89 0.85
C GLY A 165 2.39 -21.48 0.27
N ALA A 166 3.51 -21.18 0.92
CA ALA A 166 4.87 -21.70 0.71
C ALA A 166 5.89 -20.87 1.51
N GLY A 167 5.51 -19.70 2.04
CA GLY A 167 6.44 -18.74 2.66
C GLY A 167 6.83 -17.57 1.75
N ILE A 168 6.11 -17.38 0.63
CA ILE A 168 6.29 -16.21 -0.26
C ILE A 168 5.39 -15.07 0.25
N PRO A 169 5.91 -13.90 0.65
CA PRO A 169 5.07 -12.79 1.11
C PRO A 169 4.35 -12.12 -0.07
N GLY A 170 3.04 -12.37 -0.22
CA GLY A 170 2.28 -11.99 -1.40
C GLY A 170 2.25 -10.47 -1.66
N ILE A 171 1.85 -9.69 -0.66
CA ILE A 171 1.74 -8.22 -0.78
C ILE A 171 3.11 -7.58 -1.01
N LEU A 172 4.15 -8.03 -0.30
CA LEU A 172 5.52 -7.61 -0.57
C LEU A 172 5.91 -7.90 -2.02
N THR A 173 5.57 -9.08 -2.53
CA THR A 173 5.89 -9.46 -3.91
C THR A 173 5.19 -8.55 -4.92
N ILE A 174 3.91 -8.20 -4.71
CA ILE A 174 3.21 -7.23 -5.58
C ILE A 174 3.94 -5.88 -5.59
N ALA A 175 4.33 -5.38 -4.42
CA ALA A 175 5.06 -4.12 -4.32
C ALA A 175 6.41 -4.17 -5.07
N LEU A 176 7.15 -5.28 -4.96
CA LEU A 176 8.43 -5.48 -5.64
C LEU A 176 8.28 -5.64 -7.16
N VAL A 177 7.23 -6.32 -7.63
CA VAL A 177 6.88 -6.38 -9.06
C VAL A 177 6.57 -4.98 -9.59
N ALA A 178 5.87 -4.16 -8.81
CA ALA A 178 5.58 -2.78 -9.19
C ALA A 178 6.85 -1.94 -9.35
N LEU A 179 7.84 -2.09 -8.44
CA LEU A 179 9.14 -1.43 -8.56
C LEU A 179 9.83 -1.82 -9.87
N ASP A 180 9.99 -3.12 -10.13
CA ASP A 180 10.66 -3.59 -11.36
C ASP A 180 9.93 -3.16 -12.64
N ALA A 181 8.60 -3.26 -12.64
CA ALA A 181 7.77 -2.85 -13.78
C ALA A 181 7.97 -1.36 -14.16
N HIS A 182 8.28 -0.51 -13.16
CA HIS A 182 8.59 0.91 -13.33
C HIS A 182 10.10 1.22 -13.48
N GLY A 183 10.93 0.19 -13.58
CA GLY A 183 12.38 0.31 -13.76
C GLY A 183 13.12 0.72 -12.50
N TYR A 184 12.61 0.34 -11.33
CA TYR A 184 13.24 0.58 -10.03
C TYR A 184 13.77 -0.72 -9.41
N GLU A 185 14.77 -0.58 -8.53
CA GLU A 185 15.30 -1.66 -7.70
C GLU A 185 15.20 -1.28 -6.21
N PRO A 186 14.83 -2.22 -5.31
CA PRO A 186 14.94 -2.00 -3.87
C PRO A 186 16.42 -2.00 -3.46
N ILE A 187 16.81 -1.06 -2.60
CA ILE A 187 18.20 -0.93 -2.11
C ILE A 187 18.32 -1.07 -0.59
N GLU A 188 17.27 -0.74 0.17
CA GLU A 188 17.23 -0.91 1.62
C GLU A 188 15.81 -1.37 2.01
N ALA A 189 15.71 -2.26 2.99
CA ALA A 189 14.43 -2.74 3.51
C ALA A 189 14.48 -2.91 5.02
N ARG A 190 13.59 -2.21 5.72
CA ARG A 190 13.47 -2.27 7.19
C ARG A 190 12.03 -2.43 7.60
N TYR A 191 11.77 -3.32 8.54
CA TYR A 191 10.46 -3.49 9.14
C TYR A 191 10.33 -2.62 10.39
N PHE A 192 9.11 -2.22 10.73
CA PHE A 192 8.85 -1.39 11.90
C PHE A 192 7.51 -1.67 12.57
N GLU A 193 7.41 -1.35 13.84
CA GLU A 193 6.15 -1.13 14.54
C GLU A 193 5.80 0.36 14.50
N LEU A 194 4.51 0.66 14.41
CA LEU A 194 4.05 2.05 14.42
C LEU A 194 3.72 2.45 15.86
N GLY A 195 4.44 3.43 16.39
CA GLY A 195 4.17 4.00 17.71
C GLY A 195 2.82 4.71 17.76
N ALA A 196 2.25 4.84 18.96
CA ALA A 196 0.97 5.54 19.16
C ALA A 196 1.02 7.02 18.73
N ASP A 197 2.20 7.64 18.78
CA ASP A 197 2.46 9.00 18.31
C ASP A 197 2.75 9.06 16.79
N GLY A 198 2.73 7.92 16.10
CA GLY A 198 3.06 7.79 14.68
C GLY A 198 4.55 7.74 14.35
N ALA A 199 5.43 7.59 15.35
CA ALA A 199 6.85 7.32 15.13
C ALA A 199 7.07 5.90 14.57
N LEU A 200 8.08 5.74 13.72
CA LEU A 200 8.49 4.43 13.21
C LEU A 200 9.50 3.82 14.18
N LYS A 201 9.13 2.72 14.83
CA LYS A 201 10.04 1.95 15.67
C LYS A 201 10.56 0.75 14.89
N TYR A 202 11.73 0.88 14.30
CA TYR A 202 12.31 -0.19 13.48
C TYR A 202 12.61 -1.44 14.32
N LEU A 203 12.40 -2.60 13.73
CA LEU A 203 12.68 -3.88 14.39
C LEU A 203 14.19 -4.06 14.56
N SER A 204 14.63 -4.45 15.75
CA SER A 204 15.99 -4.92 16.01
C SER A 204 16.08 -6.45 15.95
N ASP A 205 17.30 -7.00 15.91
CA ASP A 205 17.50 -8.45 16.03
C ASP A 205 16.90 -9.02 17.33
N GLU A 206 17.01 -8.29 18.45
CA GLU A 206 16.43 -8.71 19.73
C GLU A 206 14.91 -8.86 19.65
N MET A 207 14.22 -7.94 18.97
CA MET A 207 12.77 -8.02 18.77
C MET A 207 12.38 -9.21 17.90
N VAL A 208 13.16 -9.48 16.86
CA VAL A 208 12.95 -10.61 15.95
C VAL A 208 13.18 -11.94 16.67
N ASP A 209 14.25 -12.06 17.46
CA ASP A 209 14.56 -13.24 18.26
C ASP A 209 13.50 -13.50 19.33
N ALA A 210 13.02 -12.44 19.99
CA ALA A 210 11.92 -12.54 20.95
C ALA A 210 10.63 -13.02 20.25
N TRP A 211 10.31 -12.45 19.09
CA TRP A 211 9.19 -12.91 18.28
C TRP A 211 9.34 -14.38 17.91
N ASP A 212 10.51 -14.83 17.46
CA ASP A 212 10.73 -16.23 17.03
C ASP A 212 10.56 -17.26 18.14
N LYS A 213 10.78 -16.87 19.39
CA LYS A 213 10.59 -17.75 20.56
C LYS A 213 9.14 -17.85 21.03
N GLN A 214 8.26 -16.93 20.63
CA GLN A 214 6.88 -16.91 21.11
C GLN A 214 5.92 -17.72 20.22
N PRO A 215 4.81 -18.25 20.80
CA PRO A 215 3.76 -18.88 20.01
C PRO A 215 3.24 -17.94 18.93
N LYS A 216 3.22 -18.40 17.68
CA LYS A 216 2.72 -17.58 16.57
C LYS A 216 1.18 -17.53 16.60
N PRO A 217 0.56 -16.39 16.26
CA PRO A 217 -0.88 -16.28 16.14
C PRO A 217 -1.45 -17.36 15.21
N THR A 218 -2.51 -18.04 15.64
CA THR A 218 -3.21 -19.00 14.79
C THR A 218 -4.18 -18.25 13.88
N VAL A 219 -3.94 -18.34 12.57
CA VAL A 219 -4.86 -17.77 11.57
C VAL A 219 -6.14 -18.60 11.56
N LYS A 220 -7.21 -18.09 12.17
CA LYS A 220 -8.53 -18.72 12.09
C LYS A 220 -9.05 -18.56 10.65
N ARG A 221 -9.04 -19.66 9.90
CA ARG A 221 -9.42 -19.82 8.47
C ARG A 221 -10.79 -19.25 8.04
N LYS A 222 -11.55 -18.61 8.93
CA LYS A 222 -12.88 -18.03 8.70
C LYS A 222 -12.94 -16.50 8.91
N GLN A 223 -11.84 -15.82 9.24
CA GLN A 223 -11.84 -14.35 9.29
C GLN A 223 -11.76 -13.81 7.86
N THR A 224 -12.90 -13.36 7.33
CA THR A 224 -13.05 -12.74 6.00
C THR A 224 -12.46 -11.33 5.90
N HIS A 225 -11.75 -10.89 6.93
CA HIS A 225 -11.12 -9.58 7.05
C HIS A 225 -9.74 -9.83 7.65
N ALA A 226 -8.69 -9.59 6.86
CA ALA A 226 -7.33 -9.78 7.29
C ALA A 226 -7.09 -9.06 8.62
N VAL A 227 -6.52 -9.79 9.56
CA VAL A 227 -6.06 -9.28 10.84
C VAL A 227 -4.54 -9.14 10.71
N GLN A 228 -3.99 -8.10 11.30
CA GLN A 228 -2.56 -7.95 11.57
C GLN A 228 -2.04 -9.20 12.29
N GLN A 229 -1.20 -10.04 11.66
CA GLN A 229 -0.83 -11.35 12.23
C GLN A 229 0.63 -11.48 12.70
N GLY A 230 1.39 -10.39 12.80
CA GLY A 230 2.66 -10.46 13.52
C GLY A 230 3.62 -9.31 13.34
N LEU A 231 4.87 -9.57 13.70
CA LEU A 231 5.95 -8.58 13.70
C LEU A 231 6.20 -7.94 12.32
N PHE A 232 5.94 -8.67 11.24
CA PHE A 232 6.25 -8.29 9.85
C PHE A 232 5.08 -7.64 9.10
N ASN A 233 4.37 -6.75 9.78
CA ASN A 233 3.22 -6.06 9.19
C ASN A 233 3.61 -4.83 8.37
N ASN A 234 4.53 -4.01 8.87
CA ASN A 234 4.91 -2.74 8.23
C ASN A 234 6.35 -2.80 7.72
N ILE A 235 6.57 -2.24 6.53
CA ILE A 235 7.89 -2.17 5.91
C ILE A 235 8.14 -0.78 5.34
N GLU A 236 9.39 -0.36 5.40
CA GLU A 236 9.96 0.73 4.62
C GLU A 236 10.94 0.13 3.61
N ILE A 237 10.73 0.43 2.33
CA ILE A 237 11.61 0.07 1.23
C ILE A 237 12.15 1.37 0.64
N VAL A 238 13.47 1.52 0.67
CA VAL A 238 14.16 2.55 -0.11
C VAL A 238 14.50 1.96 -1.47
N PHE A 239 14.21 2.69 -2.54
CA PHE A 239 14.40 2.23 -3.91
C PHE A 239 14.94 3.36 -4.80
N ARG A 240 15.52 2.99 -5.94
CA ARG A 240 16.05 3.93 -6.93
C ARG A 240 15.95 3.35 -8.33
N LYS A 241 16.29 4.13 -9.36
CA LYS A 241 16.31 3.62 -10.74
C LYS A 241 17.32 2.48 -10.86
N LYS A 242 16.86 1.40 -11.47
CA LYS A 242 17.64 0.17 -11.65
C LYS A 242 18.87 0.44 -12.50
N GLY A 243 20.03 -0.01 -12.04
CA GLY A 243 21.30 0.15 -12.77
C GLY A 243 21.91 1.55 -12.70
N ASP A 244 21.32 2.49 -11.96
CA ASP A 244 21.87 3.83 -11.76
C ASP A 244 22.12 4.07 -10.27
N ALA A 245 23.38 3.98 -9.86
CA ALA A 245 23.77 4.17 -8.46
C ALA A 245 23.59 5.60 -7.96
N THR A 246 23.54 6.58 -8.87
CA THR A 246 23.44 8.02 -8.59
C THR A 246 22.00 8.53 -8.62
N ALA A 247 21.06 7.71 -9.11
CA ALA A 247 19.66 8.07 -9.16
C ALA A 247 19.11 8.46 -7.78
N PRO A 248 18.27 9.51 -7.70
CA PRO A 248 17.63 9.90 -6.45
C PRO A 248 16.90 8.73 -5.78
N LYS A 249 17.12 8.59 -4.48
CA LYS A 249 16.41 7.61 -3.65
C LYS A 249 14.97 8.04 -3.45
N LYS A 250 14.07 7.06 -3.43
CA LYS A 250 12.65 7.20 -3.08
C LYS A 250 12.31 6.21 -1.98
N THR A 251 11.26 6.50 -1.23
CA THR A 251 10.81 5.67 -0.11
C THR A 251 9.38 5.21 -0.31
N PHE A 252 9.15 3.90 -0.19
CA PHE A 252 7.84 3.31 -0.08
C PHE A 252 7.64 2.75 1.33
N ARG A 253 6.51 3.07 1.95
CA ARG A 253 6.08 2.51 3.23
C ARG A 253 4.74 1.83 3.07
N HIS A 254 4.62 0.63 3.62
CA HIS A 254 3.34 0.00 3.85
C HIS A 254 3.05 -0.01 5.34
N ILE A 255 1.85 0.44 5.72
CA ILE A 255 1.38 0.46 7.10
C ILE A 255 0.09 -0.36 7.21
N ALA A 256 0.14 -1.42 7.99
CA ALA A 256 -1.04 -2.21 8.33
C ALA A 256 -1.83 -1.50 9.44
N ALA A 257 -3.03 -1.00 9.14
CA ALA A 257 -3.89 -0.29 10.07
C ALA A 257 -5.38 -0.48 9.73
N ASP A 258 -6.20 -0.63 10.77
CA ASP A 258 -7.64 -0.43 10.66
C ASP A 258 -7.93 1.07 10.64
N LEU A 259 -8.36 1.56 9.48
CA LEU A 259 -8.61 2.98 9.23
C LEU A 259 -10.05 3.41 9.55
N SER A 260 -10.89 2.50 10.08
CA SER A 260 -12.19 2.88 10.62
C SER A 260 -12.02 3.73 11.88
N ASP A 261 -13.01 4.52 12.23
CA ASP A 261 -12.96 5.41 13.39
C ASP A 261 -12.77 4.66 14.72
N ALA A 262 -13.30 3.43 14.78
CA ALA A 262 -13.10 2.50 15.89
C ALA A 262 -11.66 1.94 15.90
N GLY A 263 -11.15 1.51 14.74
CA GLY A 263 -9.76 1.05 14.58
C GLY A 263 -8.74 2.13 14.95
N LEU A 264 -8.96 3.37 14.47
CA LEU A 264 -8.13 4.53 14.77
C LEU A 264 -8.27 5.00 16.23
N ALA A 265 -9.41 4.76 16.89
CA ALA A 265 -9.55 5.00 18.32
C ALA A 265 -8.76 3.98 19.15
N ALA A 266 -8.79 2.70 18.75
CA ALA A 266 -8.06 1.64 19.41
C ALA A 266 -6.53 1.75 19.18
N ASN A 267 -6.12 2.11 17.96
CA ASN A 267 -4.73 2.20 17.53
C ASN A 267 -4.48 3.49 16.72
N GLY A 268 -4.21 4.59 17.42
CA GLY A 268 -4.04 5.93 16.83
C GLY A 268 -2.76 6.18 16.03
N GLY A 269 -1.83 5.22 15.97
CA GLY A 269 -0.52 5.43 15.33
C GLY A 269 -0.61 5.84 13.86
N ALA A 270 -1.56 5.26 13.11
CA ALA A 270 -1.74 5.57 11.68
C ALA A 270 -2.22 7.01 11.45
N ILE A 271 -3.20 7.49 12.23
CA ILE A 271 -3.68 8.86 12.09
C ILE A 271 -2.62 9.87 12.57
N ALA A 272 -1.88 9.54 13.65
CA ALA A 272 -0.79 10.36 14.15
C ALA A 272 0.36 10.47 13.14
N TYR A 273 0.72 9.35 12.50
CA TYR A 273 1.68 9.32 11.39
C TYR A 273 1.24 10.27 10.28
N LEU A 274 0.02 10.10 9.76
CA LEU A 274 -0.47 10.94 8.66
C LEU A 274 -0.54 12.42 9.06
N ASN A 275 -0.91 12.73 10.30
CA ASN A 275 -1.02 14.10 10.78
C ASN A 275 0.32 14.85 10.89
N LYS A 276 1.44 14.13 11.10
CA LYS A 276 2.80 14.67 11.09
C LYS A 276 3.24 15.17 9.70
N ARG A 277 2.51 14.87 8.63
CA ARG A 277 2.81 15.36 7.28
C ARG A 277 2.14 16.73 7.06
N SER A 278 2.84 17.61 6.37
CA SER A 278 2.35 18.97 6.06
C SER A 278 1.29 18.94 4.96
N GLU A 279 1.68 18.48 3.77
CA GLU A 279 0.81 18.39 2.59
C GLU A 279 0.95 17.03 1.91
N LEU A 280 -0.16 16.52 1.40
CA LEU A 280 -0.25 15.18 0.83
C LEU A 280 -0.90 15.20 -0.55
N ALA A 281 -0.40 14.35 -1.45
CA ALA A 281 -1.20 13.83 -2.54
C ALA A 281 -1.89 12.54 -2.05
N ALA A 282 -3.17 12.37 -2.34
CA ALA A 282 -3.93 11.19 -1.92
C ALA A 282 -4.37 10.38 -3.13
N MET A 283 -4.68 9.10 -2.93
CA MET A 283 -5.48 8.35 -3.88
C MET A 283 -6.30 7.28 -3.17
N THR A 284 -7.43 6.95 -3.75
CA THR A 284 -8.14 5.70 -3.48
C THR A 284 -8.52 5.06 -4.80
N LYS A 285 -8.80 3.76 -4.78
CA LYS A 285 -9.19 3.02 -5.97
C LYS A 285 -9.78 1.71 -5.52
N ALA A 286 -11.00 1.42 -5.96
CA ALA A 286 -11.75 0.26 -5.53
C ALA A 286 -11.79 0.09 -4.00
N ALA A 287 -11.86 1.19 -3.26
CA ALA A 287 -11.72 1.23 -1.81
C ALA A 287 -13.04 0.90 -1.08
N SER A 288 -13.83 -0.05 -1.59
CA SER A 288 -15.08 -0.53 -1.00
C SER A 288 -16.00 0.59 -0.47
N TYR A 289 -16.05 1.72 -1.17
CA TYR A 289 -16.86 2.89 -0.82
C TYR A 289 -16.64 3.38 0.62
N LEU A 290 -15.49 3.09 1.24
CA LEU A 290 -15.30 3.30 2.69
C LEU A 290 -15.36 4.78 3.07
N LEU A 291 -14.85 5.68 2.23
CA LEU A 291 -14.92 7.13 2.46
C LEU A 291 -16.31 7.73 2.31
N TRP A 292 -17.30 6.95 1.84
CA TRP A 292 -18.71 7.36 1.84
C TRP A 292 -19.35 7.13 3.20
N LYS A 293 -18.81 6.20 3.97
CA LYS A 293 -19.43 5.72 5.20
C LYS A 293 -19.15 6.64 6.39
N PRO A 294 -20.02 6.68 7.40
CA PRO A 294 -19.78 7.45 8.62
C PRO A 294 -18.64 6.88 9.46
N GLU A 295 -18.36 5.57 9.39
CA GLU A 295 -17.31 4.90 10.18
C GLU A 295 -15.88 5.24 9.74
N PHE A 296 -15.69 6.12 8.77
CA PHE A 296 -14.38 6.57 8.27
C PHE A 296 -14.26 8.09 8.33
N ASP A 297 -14.99 8.74 9.22
CA ASP A 297 -15.04 10.20 9.32
C ASP A 297 -13.68 10.79 9.71
N LYS A 298 -12.98 10.20 10.68
CA LYS A 298 -11.67 10.70 11.13
C LYS A 298 -10.64 10.68 10.00
N LEU A 299 -10.58 9.59 9.24
CA LEU A 299 -9.69 9.50 8.08
C LEU A 299 -10.09 10.54 7.02
N ARG A 300 -11.37 10.62 6.66
CA ARG A 300 -11.86 11.57 5.65
C ARG A 300 -11.56 13.00 6.04
N THR A 301 -11.80 13.37 7.29
CA THR A 301 -11.51 14.70 7.84
C THR A 301 -10.01 15.01 7.79
N LEU A 302 -9.15 14.06 8.16
CA LEU A 302 -7.70 14.25 8.06
C LEU A 302 -7.25 14.45 6.60
N LEU A 303 -7.76 13.62 5.68
CA LEU A 303 -7.44 13.75 4.25
C LEU A 303 -7.83 15.12 3.74
N LEU A 304 -9.06 15.60 3.99
CA LEU A 304 -9.52 16.93 3.57
C LEU A 304 -8.69 18.07 4.18
N ALA A 305 -8.18 17.90 5.41
CA ALA A 305 -7.33 18.90 6.04
C ALA A 305 -5.93 18.99 5.40
N LYS A 306 -5.37 17.88 4.91
CA LYS A 306 -3.96 17.76 4.53
C LYS A 306 -3.71 17.60 3.03
N MET A 307 -4.65 17.02 2.30
CA MET A 307 -4.45 16.70 0.89
C MET A 307 -4.61 17.94 0.00
N LYS A 308 -3.85 17.99 -1.09
CA LYS A 308 -3.99 19.02 -2.13
C LYS A 308 -4.64 18.50 -3.39
N VAL A 309 -4.42 17.23 -3.66
CA VAL A 309 -5.03 16.53 -4.79
C VAL A 309 -5.29 15.09 -4.39
N MET A 310 -6.38 14.55 -4.90
CA MET A 310 -6.73 13.14 -4.81
C MET A 310 -7.18 12.64 -6.17
N VAL A 311 -6.59 11.53 -6.62
CA VAL A 311 -7.05 10.76 -7.77
C VAL A 311 -7.86 9.58 -7.24
N SER A 312 -9.10 9.42 -7.70
CA SER A 312 -9.94 8.30 -7.29
C SER A 312 -10.88 7.80 -8.38
N ASP A 313 -11.49 6.64 -8.16
CA ASP A 313 -12.75 6.26 -8.80
C ASP A 313 -13.94 6.81 -7.99
N ASP A 314 -15.12 6.21 -8.16
CA ASP A 314 -16.31 6.49 -7.34
C ASP A 314 -16.09 6.24 -5.84
N THR A 315 -15.07 5.49 -5.42
CA THR A 315 -14.80 5.25 -3.99
C THR A 315 -14.04 6.39 -3.27
N GLY A 316 -13.83 7.53 -3.93
CA GLY A 316 -13.26 8.74 -3.35
C GLY A 316 -14.19 9.49 -2.38
N ILE A 317 -13.77 10.68 -1.96
CA ILE A 317 -14.53 11.51 -1.01
C ILE A 317 -15.77 12.12 -1.70
N PRO A 318 -16.98 11.94 -1.15
CA PRO A 318 -18.19 12.53 -1.72
C PRO A 318 -18.20 14.07 -1.73
N PRO A 319 -18.86 14.71 -2.70
CA PRO A 319 -18.99 16.17 -2.80
C PRO A 319 -19.50 16.88 -1.53
N ARG A 320 -20.37 16.25 -0.74
CA ARG A 320 -20.93 16.80 0.51
C ARG A 320 -19.86 17.08 1.56
N TYR A 321 -18.73 16.38 1.47
CA TYR A 321 -17.58 16.60 2.35
C TYR A 321 -16.48 17.42 1.66
N ALA A 322 -16.24 17.16 0.37
CA ALA A 322 -15.18 17.83 -0.38
C ALA A 322 -15.48 19.32 -0.62
N LYS A 323 -16.70 19.67 -1.03
CA LYS A 323 -17.08 21.06 -1.35
C LYS A 323 -16.98 21.99 -0.13
N PRO A 324 -17.52 21.67 1.07
CA PRO A 324 -17.36 22.53 2.24
C PRO A 324 -15.91 22.68 2.70
N ALA A 325 -15.04 21.70 2.41
CA ALA A 325 -13.61 21.77 2.69
C ALA A 325 -12.81 22.59 1.66
N GLY A 326 -13.50 23.20 0.67
CA GLY A 326 -12.92 24.07 -0.35
C GLY A 326 -12.32 23.34 -1.55
N PHE A 327 -12.66 22.06 -1.76
CA PHE A 327 -12.16 21.31 -2.92
C PHE A 327 -13.08 21.45 -4.13
N THR A 328 -12.46 21.52 -5.30
CA THR A 328 -13.12 21.32 -6.58
C THR A 328 -12.99 19.86 -6.98
N GLN A 329 -14.08 19.27 -7.48
CA GLN A 329 -14.09 17.91 -8.01
C GLN A 329 -14.39 17.93 -9.50
N THR A 330 -13.53 17.28 -10.28
CA THR A 330 -13.67 17.15 -11.73
C THR A 330 -13.86 15.68 -12.08
N MET A 331 -14.97 15.42 -12.78
CA MET A 331 -15.39 14.06 -13.14
C MET A 331 -14.99 13.74 -14.57
N TYR A 332 -14.58 12.49 -14.80
CA TYR A 332 -14.20 11.97 -16.10
C TYR A 332 -14.85 10.60 -16.33
N GLY A 333 -15.06 10.25 -17.59
CA GLY A 333 -15.73 9.02 -17.99
C GLY A 333 -17.24 9.08 -17.76
N THR A 334 -17.85 7.91 -17.56
CA THR A 334 -19.29 7.77 -17.33
C THR A 334 -19.52 7.01 -16.03
N TYR A 335 -20.46 7.50 -15.22
CA TYR A 335 -20.85 6.87 -13.97
C TYR A 335 -22.36 6.96 -13.80
N THR A 336 -23.02 5.80 -13.74
CA THR A 336 -24.48 5.68 -13.59
C THR A 336 -24.89 4.97 -12.30
N GLY A 337 -23.93 4.68 -11.42
CA GLY A 337 -24.16 4.14 -10.08
C GLY A 337 -23.10 3.13 -9.64
N ALA A 338 -23.12 2.80 -8.36
CA ALA A 338 -22.11 2.00 -7.69
C ALA A 338 -22.13 0.56 -8.19
N PHE A 339 -20.94 -0.01 -8.38
CA PHE A 339 -20.74 -1.39 -8.83
C PHE A 339 -21.49 -2.38 -7.93
N PHE A 340 -21.33 -2.21 -6.61
CA PHE A 340 -21.95 -3.07 -5.63
C PHE A 340 -23.33 -2.55 -5.21
N LYS A 341 -24.33 -3.44 -5.23
CA LYS A 341 -25.69 -3.12 -4.81
C LYS A 341 -25.77 -2.60 -3.37
N TRP A 342 -24.91 -3.07 -2.47
CA TRP A 342 -24.89 -2.65 -1.06
C TRP A 342 -24.38 -1.21 -0.86
N ALA A 343 -23.70 -0.62 -1.84
CA ALA A 343 -23.20 0.75 -1.77
C ALA A 343 -24.21 1.79 -2.30
N ARG A 344 -25.35 1.33 -2.83
CA ARG A 344 -26.36 2.19 -3.45
C ARG A 344 -27.19 2.93 -2.40
N GLY A 345 -27.56 4.17 -2.69
CA GLY A 345 -28.31 5.01 -1.74
C GLY A 345 -28.05 6.50 -1.94
N GLU A 346 -28.14 7.28 -0.86
CA GLU A 346 -28.06 8.75 -0.93
C GLU A 346 -26.70 9.27 -1.39
N VAL A 347 -25.59 8.64 -0.98
CA VAL A 347 -24.26 9.05 -1.45
C VAL A 347 -24.07 8.70 -2.93
N GLU A 348 -24.60 7.56 -3.38
CA GLU A 348 -24.57 7.19 -4.80
C GLU A 348 -25.31 8.21 -5.67
N LYS A 349 -26.52 8.65 -5.27
CA LYS A 349 -27.29 9.66 -6.02
C LYS A 349 -26.50 10.94 -6.22
N GLU A 350 -25.84 11.42 -5.17
CA GLU A 350 -24.99 12.60 -5.24
C GLU A 350 -23.77 12.40 -6.16
N MET A 351 -23.15 11.22 -6.13
CA MET A 351 -22.07 10.89 -7.05
C MET A 351 -22.57 10.84 -8.49
N ILE A 352 -23.75 10.25 -8.75
CA ILE A 352 -24.40 10.29 -10.07
C ILE A 352 -24.63 11.74 -10.51
N ASP A 353 -25.13 12.59 -9.62
CA ASP A 353 -25.36 14.01 -9.91
C ASP A 353 -24.06 14.74 -10.28
N ALA A 354 -22.95 14.44 -9.60
CA ALA A 354 -21.65 15.02 -9.90
C ALA A 354 -21.11 14.60 -11.29
N TRP A 355 -21.47 13.42 -11.78
CA TRP A 355 -21.09 12.91 -13.11
C TRP A 355 -22.06 13.32 -14.23
N LYS A 356 -23.10 14.12 -13.97
CA LYS A 356 -23.98 14.65 -15.04
C LYS A 356 -23.26 15.58 -16.01
N THR A 357 -22.16 16.20 -15.56
CA THR A 357 -21.34 17.15 -16.33
C THR A 357 -19.86 16.77 -16.24
N PRO A 358 -19.44 15.63 -16.84
CA PRO A 358 -18.05 15.23 -16.83
C PRO A 358 -17.23 16.15 -17.74
N ALA A 359 -15.96 16.38 -17.40
CA ALA A 359 -15.04 17.16 -18.22
C ALA A 359 -14.69 16.45 -19.53
N GLU A 360 -14.64 15.12 -19.51
CA GLU A 360 -14.49 14.27 -20.70
C GLU A 360 -15.27 12.97 -20.47
N THR A 361 -16.09 12.56 -21.44
CA THR A 361 -16.88 11.31 -21.35
C THR A 361 -16.08 10.07 -21.75
N SER A 362 -15.06 10.25 -22.59
CA SER A 362 -14.16 9.17 -23.00
C SER A 362 -13.06 8.98 -21.95
N LEU A 363 -12.94 7.76 -21.43
CA LEU A 363 -11.82 7.36 -20.57
C LEU A 363 -11.18 6.10 -21.15
N PRO A 364 -9.96 6.17 -21.71
CA PRO A 364 -9.39 5.07 -22.51
C PRO A 364 -8.85 3.90 -21.66
N PHE A 365 -8.99 3.99 -20.34
CA PHE A 365 -8.53 3.01 -19.37
C PHE A 365 -9.52 2.92 -18.21
N ARG A 366 -9.50 1.79 -17.51
CA ARG A 366 -10.24 1.59 -16.27
C ARG A 366 -9.44 2.08 -15.08
N PHE A 367 -10.08 2.77 -14.13
CA PHE A 367 -9.47 3.08 -12.84
C PHE A 367 -10.39 2.59 -11.72
N GLY A 368 -10.00 1.53 -11.01
CA GLY A 368 -10.76 1.04 -9.85
C GLY A 368 -11.99 0.23 -10.24
N TYR A 369 -13.12 0.43 -9.59
CA TYR A 369 -14.36 -0.21 -10.01
C TYR A 369 -14.84 0.33 -11.35
N TYR A 370 -15.53 -0.52 -12.11
CA TYR A 370 -16.46 0.03 -13.11
C TYR A 370 -17.72 0.48 -12.40
N ASP A 371 -18.52 1.33 -13.04
CA ASP A 371 -19.87 1.58 -12.55
C ASP A 371 -20.78 0.34 -12.73
N ASN A 372 -22.04 0.44 -12.28
CA ASN A 372 -23.04 -0.62 -12.40
C ASN A 372 -23.37 -1.05 -13.85
N ARG A 373 -22.94 -0.28 -14.87
CA ARG A 373 -23.07 -0.57 -16.30
C ARG A 373 -21.75 -0.90 -16.98
N ARG A 374 -20.69 -1.18 -16.21
CA ARG A 374 -19.35 -1.54 -16.71
C ARG A 374 -18.65 -0.43 -17.48
N THR A 375 -18.94 0.83 -17.17
CA THR A 375 -18.28 2.01 -17.77
C THR A 375 -17.16 2.54 -16.87
N PRO A 376 -16.02 2.95 -17.46
CA PRO A 376 -14.91 3.51 -16.71
C PRO A 376 -15.19 4.96 -16.31
N HIS A 377 -14.72 5.34 -15.13
CA HIS A 377 -14.83 6.68 -14.60
C HIS A 377 -13.63 7.00 -13.71
N LEU A 378 -13.42 8.29 -13.48
CA LEU A 378 -12.36 8.81 -12.63
C LEU A 378 -12.76 10.18 -12.07
N MET A 379 -12.34 10.47 -10.85
CA MET A 379 -12.56 11.72 -10.16
C MET A 379 -11.22 12.31 -9.72
N ILE A 380 -11.04 13.61 -9.98
CA ILE A 380 -9.96 14.41 -9.41
C ILE A 380 -10.56 15.36 -8.38
N THR A 381 -10.13 15.25 -7.13
CA THR A 381 -10.49 16.19 -6.06
C THR A 381 -9.28 17.07 -5.76
N ARG A 382 -9.35 18.37 -5.99
CA ARG A 382 -8.20 19.29 -5.88
C ARG A 382 -8.55 20.55 -5.08
N LYS A 383 -7.60 21.02 -4.28
CA LYS A 383 -7.69 22.26 -3.49
C LYS A 383 -7.11 23.46 -4.22
#